data_AF-A0A0S8BW77-F1
#
_entry.id   AF-A0A0S8BW77-F1
#
_cell.length_a   1.000
_cell.length_b   1.000
_cell.length_c   1.000
_cell.angle_alpha   90.00
_cell.angle_beta   90.00
_cell.angle_gamma   90.00
#
_symmetry.space_group_name_H-M   'P 1'
#
loop_
_entity.id
_entity.type
_entity.pdbx_description
1 polymer ?
#
loop_
_entity_poly.entity_id
_entity_poly.type
_entity_poly.pdbx_seq_one_letter_code
_entity_poly.pdbx_strand_id
1 'polypeptide(L)'
;MSKFLDQPFQAMDQDSLVKGNCDLCRSTEAFLVAEPSELNWPIVICAHCQLMYAFPQIEQEALDRFYESRFANDPGSRGRPGEGIEDEDDIQKQDAVAEWGLNIINRFIQIKDKRILDLRCQTGALSARLQSAGAEIF
;
A
#
# COMPACT_ATOMS: atom_id res chain seq x y z
N MET A 1 -12.52 -0.45 26.38
CA MET A 1 -13.14 -1.65 25.77
C MET A 1 -14.22 -1.18 24.81
N SER A 2 -14.03 -1.54 23.54
CA SER A 2 -14.71 -1.02 22.35
C SER A 2 -16.21 -1.34 22.35
N LYS A 3 -17.06 -0.31 22.30
CA LYS A 3 -18.51 -0.42 22.05
C LYS A 3 -18.87 -0.38 20.55
N PHE A 4 -17.87 -0.46 19.66
CA PHE A 4 -18.07 -0.24 18.22
C PHE A 4 -18.25 -1.52 17.39
N LEU A 5 -18.16 -2.72 17.99
CA LEU A 5 -18.19 -3.99 17.24
C LEU A 5 -19.54 -4.72 17.25
N ASP A 6 -20.55 -4.23 17.98
CA ASP A 6 -21.84 -4.93 18.17
C ASP A 6 -23.01 -4.31 17.40
N GLN A 7 -22.78 -3.33 16.51
CA GLN A 7 -23.85 -2.85 15.65
C GLN A 7 -23.96 -3.74 14.40
N PRO A 8 -25.10 -4.42 14.17
CA PRO A 8 -25.33 -5.09 12.91
C PRO A 8 -25.21 -4.04 11.81
N PHE A 9 -24.38 -4.33 10.80
CA PHE A 9 -24.23 -3.52 9.60
C PHE A 9 -25.64 -3.25 9.06
N GLN A 10 -26.14 -2.02 9.27
CA GLN A 10 -27.48 -1.65 8.83
C GLN A 10 -27.56 -1.95 7.34
N ALA A 11 -28.66 -2.61 6.91
CA ALA A 11 -28.89 -2.93 5.51
C ALA A 11 -28.64 -1.66 4.68
N MET A 12 -27.58 -1.68 3.88
CA MET A 12 -27.14 -0.51 3.13
C MET A 12 -28.28 -0.08 2.21
N ASP A 13 -28.63 1.20 2.29
CA ASP A 13 -29.68 1.79 1.49
C ASP A 13 -29.38 1.57 0.00
N GLN A 14 -30.36 1.08 -0.77
CA GLN A 14 -30.17 0.84 -2.20
C GLN A 14 -29.87 2.13 -2.98
N ASP A 15 -30.24 3.28 -2.41
CA ASP A 15 -29.95 4.62 -2.96
C ASP A 15 -28.46 4.99 -2.89
N SER A 16 -27.62 4.18 -2.22
CA SER A 16 -26.17 4.37 -2.12
C SER A 16 -25.35 3.53 -3.10
N LEU A 17 -26.02 2.79 -4.01
CA LEU A 17 -25.34 1.95 -5.00
C LEU A 17 -24.64 2.81 -6.07
N VAL A 18 -23.32 2.70 -6.14
CA VAL A 18 -22.47 3.39 -7.11
C VAL A 18 -21.89 2.37 -8.09
N LYS A 19 -21.88 2.72 -9.39
CA LYS A 19 -21.33 1.86 -10.44
C LYS A 19 -19.85 2.12 -10.66
N GLY A 20 -19.02 1.12 -10.39
CA GLY A 20 -17.56 1.20 -10.54
C GLY A 20 -16.88 -0.14 -10.36
N ASN A 21 -15.80 -0.39 -11.08
CA ASN A 21 -15.11 -1.67 -11.02
C ASN A 21 -14.30 -1.80 -9.72
N CYS A 22 -14.57 -2.83 -8.92
CA CYS A 22 -13.74 -3.19 -7.79
C CYS A 22 -12.35 -3.66 -8.26
N ASP A 23 -11.28 -3.16 -7.65
CA ASP A 23 -9.90 -3.54 -8.01
C ASP A 23 -9.57 -5.01 -7.76
N LEU A 24 -10.26 -5.64 -6.82
CA LEU A 24 -10.02 -7.03 -6.44
C LEU A 24 -10.90 -8.01 -7.22
N CYS A 25 -12.22 -7.86 -7.17
CA CYS A 25 -13.15 -8.84 -7.75
C CYS A 25 -13.80 -8.41 -9.07
N ARG A 26 -13.51 -7.19 -9.53
CA ARG A 26 -14.09 -6.59 -10.77
C ARG A 26 -15.61 -6.43 -10.78
N SER A 27 -16.30 -6.71 -9.67
CA SER A 27 -17.72 -6.37 -9.55
C SER A 27 -17.94 -4.87 -9.76
N THR A 28 -19.04 -4.51 -10.40
CA THR A 28 -19.45 -3.13 -10.65
C THR A 28 -20.29 -2.53 -9.53
N GLU A 29 -20.62 -3.34 -8.51
CA GLU A 29 -21.56 -2.98 -7.45
C GLU A 29 -20.80 -2.62 -6.18
N ALA A 30 -20.96 -1.37 -5.76
CA ALA A 30 -20.39 -0.85 -4.53
C ALA A 30 -21.35 0.11 -3.85
N PHE A 31 -21.23 0.24 -2.53
CA PHE A 31 -22.04 1.14 -1.73
C PHE A 31 -21.18 2.29 -1.20
N LEU A 32 -21.69 3.51 -1.25
CA LEU A 32 -21.02 4.67 -0.65
C LEU A 32 -20.97 4.54 0.87
N VAL A 33 -19.78 4.69 1.46
CA VAL A 33 -19.56 4.62 2.92
C VAL A 33 -19.01 5.92 3.49
N ALA A 34 -18.36 6.74 2.68
CA ALA A 34 -17.95 8.09 3.06
C ALA A 34 -18.19 9.05 1.89
N GLU A 35 -18.96 10.10 2.15
CA GLU A 35 -19.21 11.17 1.19
C GLU A 35 -17.94 12.02 0.96
N PRO A 36 -17.76 12.58 -0.25
CA PRO A 36 -16.66 13.51 -0.50
C PRO A 36 -16.77 14.76 0.37
N SER A 37 -15.62 15.33 0.72
CA SER A 37 -15.51 16.67 1.30
C SER A 37 -14.38 17.44 0.62
N GLU A 38 -14.17 18.71 1.01
CA GLU A 38 -13.02 19.49 0.52
C GLU A 38 -11.67 18.83 0.82
N LEU A 39 -11.60 17.96 1.83
CA LEU A 39 -10.38 17.30 2.27
C LEU A 39 -10.34 15.80 1.96
N ASN A 40 -11.49 15.17 1.69
CA ASN A 40 -11.61 13.72 1.61
C ASN A 40 -12.23 13.27 0.28
N TRP A 41 -11.63 12.23 -0.30
CA TRP A 41 -12.17 11.53 -1.45
C TRP A 41 -13.32 10.60 -1.03
N PRO A 42 -14.33 10.35 -1.89
CA PRO A 42 -15.38 9.38 -1.55
C PRO A 42 -14.79 7.98 -1.35
N ILE A 43 -15.30 7.27 -0.35
CA ILE A 43 -14.96 5.85 -0.11
C ILE A 43 -16.21 5.02 -0.34
N VAL A 44 -16.03 3.91 -1.06
CA VAL A 44 -17.08 2.91 -1.28
C VAL A 44 -16.63 1.55 -0.74
N ILE A 45 -17.58 0.65 -0.52
CA ILE A 45 -17.33 -0.76 -0.20
C ILE A 45 -17.95 -1.66 -1.29
N CYS A 46 -17.17 -2.61 -1.81
CA CYS A 46 -17.69 -3.56 -2.80
C CYS A 46 -18.77 -4.45 -2.19
N ALA A 47 -19.92 -4.59 -2.86
CA ALA A 47 -21.02 -5.43 -2.41
C ALA A 47 -20.68 -6.94 -2.39
N HIS A 48 -19.64 -7.35 -3.12
CA HIS A 48 -19.28 -8.76 -3.31
C HIS A 48 -18.10 -9.19 -2.45
N CYS A 49 -16.96 -8.48 -2.55
CA CYS A 49 -15.74 -8.85 -1.82
C CYS A 49 -15.45 -7.98 -0.59
N GLN A 50 -16.30 -6.99 -0.30
CA GLN A 50 -16.18 -6.09 0.86
C GLN A 50 -14.87 -5.27 0.90
N LEU A 51 -14.12 -5.20 -0.20
CA LEU A 51 -13.00 -4.28 -0.32
C LEU A 51 -13.51 -2.84 -0.20
N MET A 52 -12.94 -2.06 0.70
CA MET A 52 -13.12 -0.62 0.78
C MET A 52 -12.09 0.08 -0.10
N TYR A 53 -12.50 1.02 -0.94
CA TYR A 53 -11.61 1.72 -1.86
C TYR A 53 -12.12 3.13 -2.18
N ALA A 54 -11.20 3.98 -2.65
CA ALA A 54 -11.50 5.33 -3.10
C ALA A 54 -12.26 5.29 -4.44
N PHE A 55 -13.31 6.09 -4.57
CA PHE A 55 -14.15 6.14 -5.78
C PHE A 55 -14.49 7.58 -6.18
N PRO A 56 -14.50 7.96 -7.47
CA PRO A 56 -14.00 7.17 -8.60
C PRO A 56 -12.51 6.86 -8.43
N GLN A 57 -12.05 5.83 -9.13
CA GLN A 57 -10.62 5.47 -9.13
C GLN A 57 -9.82 6.67 -9.59
N ILE A 58 -8.71 6.94 -8.89
CA ILE A 58 -7.78 7.99 -9.28
C ILE A 58 -7.22 7.62 -10.65
N GLU A 59 -7.31 8.55 -11.60
CA GLU A 59 -6.77 8.34 -12.94
C GLU A 59 -5.26 8.08 -12.88
N GLN A 60 -4.76 7.24 -13.80
CA GLN A 60 -3.35 6.85 -13.84
C GLN A 60 -2.43 8.08 -13.85
N GLU A 61 -2.76 9.10 -14.64
CA GLU A 61 -1.97 10.34 -14.70
C GLU A 61 -1.92 11.08 -13.35
N ALA A 62 -2.99 11.05 -12.57
CA ALA A 62 -3.03 11.65 -11.25
C ALA A 62 -2.24 10.83 -10.22
N LEU A 63 -2.27 9.50 -10.33
CA LEU A 63 -1.39 8.62 -9.55
C LEU A 63 0.09 8.84 -9.90
N ASP A 64 0.42 8.95 -11.18
CA ASP A 64 1.79 9.19 -11.63
C ASP A 64 2.31 10.52 -11.06
N ARG A 65 1.51 11.59 -11.16
CA ARG A 65 1.83 12.89 -10.54
C ARG A 65 2.01 12.78 -9.04
N PHE A 66 1.17 11.99 -8.36
CA PHE A 66 1.31 11.73 -6.92
C PHE A 66 2.67 11.08 -6.61
N TYR A 67 3.07 10.03 -7.34
CA TYR A 67 4.37 9.37 -7.13
C TYR A 67 5.58 10.22 -7.57
N GLU A 68 5.39 11.19 -8.45
CA GLU A 68 6.43 12.13 -8.85
C GLU A 68 6.59 13.30 -7.89
N SER A 69 5.54 13.66 -7.16
CA SER A 69 5.55 14.78 -6.23
C SER A 69 6.32 14.47 -4.94
N ARG A 70 7.11 15.43 -4.47
CA ARG A 70 7.78 15.37 -3.16
C ARG A 70 6.77 15.79 -2.08
N PHE A 71 6.40 14.88 -1.20
CA PHE A 71 5.55 15.20 -0.05
C PHE A 71 6.39 15.37 1.23
N ALA A 72 5.96 16.29 2.09
CA ALA A 72 6.43 16.31 3.46
C ALA A 72 5.79 15.15 4.22
N ASN A 73 6.59 14.34 4.92
CA ASN A 73 6.16 13.21 5.76
C ASN A 73 5.60 11.97 5.05
N ASP A 74 5.77 11.82 3.73
CA ASP A 74 5.65 10.50 3.10
C ASP A 74 7.02 9.79 3.19
N PRO A 75 7.14 8.70 3.96
CA PRO A 75 8.37 7.92 3.99
C PRO A 75 8.82 7.52 2.59
N GLY A 76 7.87 7.24 1.68
CA GLY A 76 8.12 6.81 0.31
C GLY A 76 8.60 7.91 -0.64
N SER A 77 8.21 9.18 -0.43
CA SER A 77 8.54 10.27 -1.36
C SER A 77 9.95 10.86 -1.18
N ARG A 78 10.58 10.63 -0.01
CA ARG A 78 11.97 11.06 0.25
C ARG A 78 13.01 10.00 -0.11
N GLY A 79 12.59 8.78 -0.41
CA GLY A 79 13.48 7.64 -0.63
C GLY A 79 13.36 7.07 -2.04
N ARG A 80 13.55 7.88 -3.08
CA ARG A 80 13.91 7.28 -4.38
C ARG A 80 15.25 6.56 -4.22
N PRO A 81 15.45 5.38 -4.82
CA PRO A 81 16.74 4.68 -4.77
C PRO A 81 17.87 5.65 -5.16
N GLY A 82 18.78 5.94 -4.22
CA GLY A 82 19.91 6.85 -4.42
C GLY A 82 19.71 8.32 -3.98
N GLU A 83 18.51 8.77 -3.58
CA GLU A 83 18.31 10.14 -3.08
C GLU A 83 18.66 10.32 -1.59
N GLY A 84 18.99 9.23 -0.88
CA GLY A 84 19.48 9.26 0.50
C GLY A 84 18.41 9.61 1.53
N ILE A 85 18.40 8.90 2.65
CA ILE A 85 17.70 9.36 3.85
C ILE A 85 18.71 10.21 4.63
N GLU A 86 18.36 11.46 4.93
CA GLU A 86 19.26 12.38 5.65
C GLU A 86 19.29 12.11 7.16
N ASP A 87 18.27 11.44 7.70
CA ASP A 87 18.12 11.17 9.14
C ASP A 87 18.63 9.77 9.52
N GLU A 88 19.64 9.73 10.40
CA GLU A 88 20.29 8.51 10.88
C GLU A 88 19.32 7.60 11.64
N ASP A 89 18.34 8.14 12.37
CA ASP A 89 17.34 7.36 13.10
C ASP A 89 16.41 6.61 12.13
N ASP A 90 16.10 7.22 10.98
CA ASP A 90 15.25 6.61 9.97
C ASP A 90 16.01 5.55 9.17
N ILE A 91 17.30 5.74 8.92
CA ILE A 91 18.18 4.69 8.36
C ILE A 91 18.18 3.47 9.27
N GLN A 92 18.42 3.66 10.58
CA GLN A 92 18.47 2.55 11.54
C GLN A 92 17.14 1.79 11.64
N LYS A 93 16.00 2.50 11.65
CA LYS A 93 14.68 1.85 11.64
C LYS A 93 14.46 1.02 10.37
N GLN A 94 14.82 1.56 9.21
CA GLN A 94 14.66 0.83 7.95
C GLN A 94 15.57 -0.39 7.88
N ASP A 95 16.80 -0.29 8.38
CA ASP A 95 17.71 -1.42 8.49
C ASP A 95 17.15 -2.52 9.41
N ALA A 96 16.55 -2.15 10.54
CA ALA A 96 15.92 -3.09 11.45
C ALA A 96 14.72 -3.80 10.79
N VAL A 97 13.90 -3.07 10.04
CA VAL A 97 12.76 -3.64 9.30
C VAL A 97 13.23 -4.55 8.17
N ALA A 98 14.28 -4.16 7.44
CA ALA A 98 14.88 -4.97 6.38
C ALA A 98 15.45 -6.28 6.93
N GLU A 99 16.13 -6.24 8.09
CA GLU A 99 16.62 -7.44 8.76
C GLU A 99 15.48 -8.35 9.22
N TRP A 100 14.44 -7.78 9.83
CA TRP A 100 13.25 -8.53 10.22
C TRP A 100 12.58 -9.21 9.00
N GLY A 101 12.43 -8.49 7.89
CA GLY A 101 11.86 -9.00 6.65
C GLY A 101 12.69 -10.13 6.04
N LEU A 102 14.01 -9.98 5.99
CA LEU A 102 14.93 -11.01 5.51
C LEU A 102 14.79 -12.31 6.31
N ASN A 103 14.68 -12.21 7.63
CA ASN A 103 14.51 -13.37 8.51
C ASN A 103 13.20 -14.11 8.24
N ILE A 104 12.12 -13.41 7.89
CA ILE A 104 10.86 -14.05 7.50
C ILE A 104 11.02 -14.76 6.15
N ILE A 105 11.58 -14.08 5.15
CA ILE A 105 11.77 -14.62 3.80
C ILE A 105 12.59 -15.92 3.84
N ASN A 106 13.68 -15.93 4.60
CA ASN A 106 14.56 -17.10 4.76
C ASN A 106 13.86 -18.34 5.34
N ARG A 107 12.71 -18.19 6.02
CA ARG A 107 11.93 -19.33 6.55
C ARG A 107 11.19 -20.08 5.45
N PHE A 108 10.95 -19.44 4.31
CA PHE A 108 10.14 -19.98 3.22
C PHE A 108 10.92 -20.16 1.93
N ILE A 109 11.97 -19.36 1.71
CA ILE A 109 12.71 -19.31 0.45
C ILE A 109 14.21 -19.36 0.74
N GLN A 110 14.93 -20.28 0.10
CA GLN A 110 16.38 -20.23 0.04
C GLN A 110 16.80 -19.13 -0.94
N ILE A 111 17.34 -18.03 -0.41
CA ILE A 111 17.59 -16.78 -1.15
C ILE A 111 18.75 -16.90 -2.15
N LYS A 112 19.79 -17.67 -1.81
CA LYS A 112 20.99 -17.80 -2.64
C LYS A 112 20.65 -18.28 -4.06
N ASP A 113 21.26 -17.62 -5.05
CA ASP A 113 21.12 -17.92 -6.48
C ASP A 113 19.68 -17.74 -7.01
N LYS A 114 18.85 -16.93 -6.32
CA LYS A 114 17.49 -16.59 -6.78
C LYS A 114 17.45 -15.22 -7.45
N ARG A 115 16.48 -15.08 -8.36
CA ARG A 115 16.09 -13.81 -8.95
C ARG A 115 14.88 -13.29 -8.20
N ILE A 116 14.98 -12.12 -7.58
CA ILE A 116 13.92 -11.55 -6.73
C ILE A 116 13.58 -10.16 -7.26
N LEU A 117 12.29 -9.91 -7.47
CA LEU A 117 11.76 -8.59 -7.79
C LEU A 117 11.30 -7.92 -6.49
N ASP A 118 11.93 -6.79 -6.13
CA ASP A 118 11.59 -6.04 -4.92
C ASP A 118 10.70 -4.84 -5.27
N LEU A 119 9.39 -5.07 -5.28
CA LEU A 119 8.40 -4.03 -5.55
C LEU A 119 8.30 -3.07 -4.37
N ARG A 120 8.31 -1.75 -4.66
CA ARG A 120 8.24 -0.70 -3.64
C ARG A 120 9.42 -0.74 -2.65
N CYS A 121 10.62 -1.07 -3.16
CA CYS A 121 11.84 -1.19 -2.38
C CYS A 121 12.28 0.07 -1.62
N GLN A 122 11.68 1.24 -1.92
CA GLN A 122 11.95 2.52 -1.26
C GLN A 122 13.46 2.83 -1.30
N THR A 123 14.16 2.70 -0.17
CA THR A 123 15.62 2.90 -0.09
C THR A 123 16.46 1.77 -0.65
N GLY A 124 15.87 0.61 -0.89
CA GLY A 124 16.58 -0.61 -1.27
C GLY A 124 17.30 -1.29 -0.11
N ALA A 125 17.01 -0.95 1.16
CA ALA A 125 17.66 -1.59 2.32
C ALA A 125 17.42 -3.11 2.34
N LEU A 126 16.20 -3.57 2.06
CA LEU A 126 15.90 -4.99 1.91
C LEU A 126 16.58 -5.58 0.67
N SER A 127 16.51 -4.89 -0.48
CA SER A 127 17.18 -5.28 -1.71
C SER A 127 18.68 -5.53 -1.50
N ALA A 128 19.39 -4.64 -0.82
CA ALA A 128 20.81 -4.74 -0.53
C ALA A 128 21.14 -5.96 0.34
N ARG A 129 20.28 -6.27 1.32
CA ARG A 129 20.42 -7.47 2.16
C ARG A 129 20.15 -8.75 1.38
N LEU A 130 19.12 -8.78 0.53
CA LEU A 130 18.82 -9.92 -0.33
C LEU A 130 19.99 -10.19 -1.31
N GLN A 131 20.55 -9.12 -1.89
CA GLN A 131 21.73 -9.21 -2.74
C GLN A 131 22.95 -9.73 -1.98
N SER A 132 23.18 -9.24 -0.76
CA SER A 132 24.26 -9.72 0.12
C SER A 132 24.09 -11.20 0.51
N ALA A 133 22.84 -11.68 0.59
CA ALA A 133 22.51 -13.08 0.79
C ALA A 133 22.64 -13.95 -0.48
N GLY A 134 23.07 -13.35 -1.61
CA GLY A 134 23.36 -14.04 -2.86
C GLY A 134 22.19 -14.10 -3.84
N ALA A 135 21.17 -13.26 -3.71
CA ALA A 135 20.15 -13.08 -4.74
C ALA A 135 20.57 -12.06 -5.81
N GLU A 136 19.99 -12.20 -6.99
CA GLU A 136 19.97 -11.20 -8.05
C GLU A 136 18.67 -10.40 -7.92
N ILE A 137 18.77 -9.07 -7.74
CA ILE A 137 17.61 -8.20 -7.49
C ILE A 137 17.23 -7.41 -8.73
N PHE A 138 15.92 -7.29 -8.95
CA PHE A 138 15.28 -6.52 -10.03
C PHE A 138 14.28 -5.53 -9.45
#